data_AF-A0A2V9LT67-F1
#
_entry.id   AF-A0A2V9LT67-F1
#
_cell.length_a   1.000
_cell.length_b   1.000
_cell.length_c   1.000
_cell.angle_alpha   90.00
_cell.angle_beta   90.00
_cell.angle_gamma   90.00
#
_symmetry.space_group_name_H-M   'P 1'
#
loop_
_entity.id
_entity.type
_entity.pdbx_description
1 polymer ?
#
loop_
_entity_poly.entity_id
_entity_poly.type
_entity_poly.pdbx_seq_one_letter_code
_entity_poly.pdbx_strand_id
1 'polypeptide(L)'
;MREAKKPQTPEGLRQPAFEVKITSLARLELKSYNLYKGGLEKMPRRMNASQARAAFAEAVNRVVYGGERTIIRRHGRDVAAVVPMKDLKTLEALEDRLDLEEARKIMKKPGRLIAWEKIKADLGL
;
A
#
# COMPACT_ATOMS: atom_id res chain seq x y z
N MET A 1 57.06 -3.28 23.70
CA MET A 1 56.35 -2.26 22.91
C MET A 1 55.26 -2.96 22.11
N ARG A 2 53.99 -2.62 22.35
CA ARG A 2 52.83 -3.18 21.62
C ARG A 2 52.41 -2.15 20.59
N GLU A 3 52.44 -2.49 19.30
CA GLU A 3 51.90 -1.64 18.25
C GLU A 3 50.67 -2.31 17.66
N ALA A 4 49.52 -1.68 17.87
CA ALA A 4 48.21 -2.19 17.50
C ALA A 4 48.00 -2.05 15.98
N LYS A 5 47.89 -3.18 15.29
CA LYS A 5 47.50 -3.22 13.88
C LYS A 5 46.01 -2.88 13.78
N LYS A 6 45.70 -1.66 13.32
CA LYS A 6 44.32 -1.20 13.08
C LYS A 6 43.59 -2.18 12.13
N PRO A 7 42.31 -2.48 12.39
CA PRO A 7 41.52 -3.36 11.53
C PRO A 7 41.33 -2.70 10.15
N GLN A 8 41.71 -3.43 9.10
CA GLN A 8 41.39 -3.07 7.72
C GLN A 8 39.89 -3.30 7.51
N THR A 9 39.14 -2.22 7.29
CA THR A 9 37.74 -2.29 6.87
C THR A 9 37.71 -2.62 5.38
N PRO A 10 36.95 -3.64 4.94
CA PRO A 10 36.96 -4.08 3.56
C PRO A 10 36.37 -3.01 2.63
N GLU A 11 37.13 -2.78 1.57
CA GLU A 11 36.83 -1.97 0.40
C GLU A 11 35.54 -2.48 -0.27
N GLY A 12 34.46 -1.69 -0.20
CA GLY A 12 33.21 -2.11 -0.84
C GLY A 12 31.93 -1.37 -0.48
N LEU A 13 31.94 -0.07 -0.19
CA LEU A 13 30.73 0.77 -0.28
C LEU A 13 31.14 2.18 -0.75
N ARG A 14 31.30 2.33 -2.06
CA ARG A 14 31.29 3.65 -2.70
C ARG A 14 29.92 4.29 -2.46
N GLN A 15 29.82 5.19 -1.49
CA GLN A 15 28.78 6.21 -1.52
C GLN A 15 29.35 7.40 -2.28
N PRO A 16 28.89 7.73 -3.51
CA PRO A 16 29.11 9.06 -4.03
C PRO A 16 28.21 10.01 -3.25
N ALA A 17 28.85 10.91 -2.49
CA ALA A 17 28.21 12.05 -1.87
C ALA A 17 27.61 12.95 -2.97
N PHE A 18 26.30 12.86 -3.19
CA PHE A 18 25.56 13.87 -3.95
C PHE A 18 25.13 14.97 -2.99
N GLU A 19 25.91 16.04 -2.97
CA GLU A 19 25.57 17.29 -2.31
C GLU A 19 24.38 17.93 -3.04
N VAL A 20 23.16 17.64 -2.57
CA VAL A 20 21.95 18.23 -3.14
C VAL A 20 21.76 19.61 -2.52
N LYS A 21 22.10 20.66 -3.27
CA LYS A 21 21.72 22.04 -2.97
C LYS A 21 20.19 22.15 -2.87
N ILE A 22 19.69 22.37 -1.66
CA ILE A 22 18.27 22.39 -1.32
C ILE A 22 17.66 23.73 -1.75
N THR A 23 17.01 23.77 -2.92
CA THR A 23 16.04 24.82 -3.28
C THR A 23 14.64 24.43 -2.79
N SER A 24 13.76 25.42 -2.57
CA SER A 24 12.52 25.29 -1.77
C SER A 24 11.52 24.21 -2.23
N LEU A 25 11.67 23.67 -3.45
CA LEU A 25 10.90 22.53 -3.96
C LEU A 25 11.26 21.19 -3.28
N ALA A 26 12.50 21.03 -2.82
CA ALA A 26 12.94 19.81 -2.14
C ALA A 26 12.24 19.58 -0.79
N ARG A 27 11.68 20.63 -0.16
CA ARG A 27 10.90 20.49 1.09
C ARG A 27 9.53 19.83 0.86
N LEU A 28 8.94 19.97 -0.34
CA LEU A 28 7.73 19.24 -0.72
C LEU A 28 8.05 17.78 -1.08
N GLU A 29 9.13 17.55 -1.85
CA GLU A 29 9.61 16.20 -2.17
C GLU A 29 10.03 15.42 -0.91
N LEU A 30 10.69 16.04 0.07
CA LEU A 30 11.03 15.38 1.34
C LEU A 30 9.81 15.10 2.23
N LYS A 31 8.77 15.95 2.18
CA LYS A 31 7.51 15.68 2.89
C LYS A 31 6.80 14.47 2.29
N SER A 32 6.77 14.37 0.96
CA SER A 32 6.32 13.18 0.25
C SER A 32 7.17 11.97 0.67
N TYR A 33 8.51 12.06 0.62
CA TYR A 33 9.40 10.95 0.97
C TYR A 33 9.24 10.45 2.42
N ASN A 34 9.02 11.36 3.38
CA ASN A 34 8.77 10.99 4.78
C ASN A 34 7.34 10.49 5.03
N LEU A 35 6.34 11.00 4.28
CA LEU A 35 4.97 10.46 4.27
C LEU A 35 4.96 9.04 3.68
N TYR A 36 5.78 8.78 2.67
CA TYR A 36 5.98 7.45 2.07
C TYR A 36 6.79 6.51 2.97
N LYS A 37 7.79 7.01 3.72
CA LYS A 37 8.57 6.19 4.67
C LYS A 37 7.74 5.63 5.82
N GLY A 38 6.69 6.35 6.25
CA GLY A 38 5.78 5.87 7.30
C GLY A 38 4.90 4.69 6.91
N GLY A 39 4.76 4.37 5.61
CA GLY A 39 3.89 3.30 5.10
C GLY A 39 4.58 2.22 4.25
N LEU A 40 5.86 2.40 3.88
CA LEU A 40 6.60 1.49 3.00
C LEU A 40 7.44 0.41 3.70
N GLU A 41 7.56 0.41 5.03
CA GLU A 41 8.47 -0.56 5.68
C GLU A 41 7.97 -2.02 5.70
N LYS A 42 6.74 -2.31 5.24
CA LYS A 42 6.23 -3.70 5.23
C LYS A 42 5.77 -4.13 3.85
N MET A 43 6.72 -4.60 3.04
CA MET A 43 6.39 -5.38 1.85
C MET A 43 5.47 -6.54 2.23
N PRO A 44 4.36 -6.76 1.48
CA PRO A 44 3.41 -7.78 1.85
C PRO A 44 4.07 -9.15 1.75
N ARG A 45 4.02 -9.91 2.85
CA ARG A 45 4.54 -11.28 2.89
C ARG A 45 3.66 -12.15 2.02
N ARG A 46 4.26 -13.05 1.23
CA ARG A 46 3.51 -14.02 0.43
C ARG A 46 3.54 -15.39 1.11
N MET A 47 2.41 -16.09 1.10
CA MET A 47 2.33 -17.49 1.52
C MET A 47 1.30 -18.26 0.70
N ASN A 48 1.50 -19.56 0.56
CA ASN A 48 0.55 -20.41 -0.15
C ASN A 48 -0.69 -20.68 0.70
N ALA A 49 -1.84 -20.96 0.09
CA ALA A 49 -3.10 -21.21 0.79
C ALA A 49 -2.99 -22.36 1.82
N SER A 50 -2.21 -23.40 1.54
CA SER A 50 -1.96 -24.49 2.49
C SER A 50 -1.19 -24.01 3.74
N GLN A 51 -0.21 -23.11 3.56
CA GLN A 51 0.52 -22.51 4.69
C GLN A 51 -0.36 -21.55 5.47
N ALA A 52 -1.19 -20.75 4.79
CA ALA A 52 -2.14 -19.84 5.43
C ALA A 52 -3.14 -20.59 6.30
N ARG A 53 -3.62 -21.75 5.83
CA ARG A 53 -4.51 -22.63 6.61
C ARG A 53 -3.82 -23.18 7.86
N ALA A 54 -2.57 -23.63 7.73
CA ALA A 54 -1.83 -24.20 8.86
C ALA A 54 -1.43 -23.15 9.92
N ALA A 55 -1.14 -21.91 9.50
CA ALA A 55 -0.62 -20.85 10.35
C ALA A 55 -1.58 -19.65 10.45
N PHE A 56 -2.89 -19.88 10.38
CA PHE A 56 -3.88 -18.81 10.26
C PHE A 56 -3.84 -17.82 11.45
N ALA A 57 -3.89 -18.34 12.68
CA ALA A 57 -3.88 -17.52 13.88
C ALA A 57 -2.60 -16.67 13.99
N GLU A 58 -1.44 -17.24 13.66
CA GLU A 58 -0.17 -16.51 13.67
C GLU A 58 -0.16 -15.41 12.60
N ALA A 59 -0.66 -15.71 11.40
CA ALA A 59 -0.77 -14.71 10.34
C ALA A 59 -1.68 -13.54 10.72
N VAL A 60 -2.82 -13.81 11.35
CA VAL A 60 -3.72 -12.77 11.86
C VAL A 60 -3.05 -11.97 12.97
N ASN A 61 -2.39 -12.63 13.93
CA ASN A 61 -1.70 -11.93 15.03
C ASN A 61 -0.61 -10.97 14.53
N ARG A 62 0.17 -11.38 13.52
CA ARG A 62 1.18 -10.48 12.91
C ARG A 62 0.54 -9.30 12.18
N VAL A 63 -0.65 -9.47 11.61
CA VAL A 63 -1.41 -8.37 11.00
C VAL A 63 -1.94 -7.41 12.08
N VAL A 64 -2.56 -7.94 13.13
CA VAL A 64 -3.18 -7.14 14.20
C VAL A 64 -2.13 -6.39 15.02
N TYR A 65 -1.11 -7.09 15.51
CA TYR A 65 -0.12 -6.54 16.43
C TYR A 65 1.16 -6.08 15.74
N GLY A 66 1.54 -6.74 14.66
CA GLY A 66 2.72 -6.37 13.87
C GLY A 66 2.42 -5.33 12.80
N GLY A 67 1.16 -5.07 12.44
CA GLY A 67 0.82 -4.20 11.31
C GLY A 67 1.31 -4.73 9.96
N GLU A 68 1.58 -6.03 9.86
CA GLU A 68 1.99 -6.68 8.62
C GLU A 68 0.82 -6.81 7.63
N ARG A 69 1.15 -6.97 6.35
CA ARG A 69 0.21 -7.35 5.28
C ARG A 69 0.64 -8.70 4.73
N THR A 70 -0.30 -9.61 4.52
CA THR A 70 -0.01 -10.95 3.98
C THR A 70 -0.85 -11.23 2.75
N ILE A 71 -0.22 -11.62 1.64
CA ILE A 71 -0.86 -12.10 0.43
C ILE A 71 -0.92 -13.63 0.46
N ILE A 72 -2.11 -14.17 0.24
CA ILE A 72 -2.37 -15.59 0.10
C ILE A 72 -2.33 -15.95 -1.38
N ARG A 73 -1.55 -16.98 -1.73
CA ARG A 73 -1.40 -17.49 -3.09
C ARG A 73 -2.03 -18.87 -3.26
N ARG A 74 -2.61 -19.11 -4.43
CA ARG A 74 -3.11 -20.43 -4.85
C ARG A 74 -2.67 -20.71 -6.28
N HIS A 75 -2.04 -21.85 -6.52
CA HIS A 75 -1.45 -22.23 -7.81
C HIS A 75 -0.56 -21.12 -8.40
N GLY A 76 0.28 -20.49 -7.56
CA GLY A 76 1.20 -19.42 -7.96
C GLY A 76 0.56 -18.05 -8.20
N ARG A 77 -0.75 -17.89 -8.04
CA ARG A 77 -1.46 -16.61 -8.21
C ARG A 77 -1.87 -16.02 -6.88
N ASP A 78 -1.80 -14.69 -6.77
CA ASP A 78 -2.29 -13.94 -5.60
C ASP A 78 -3.82 -13.97 -5.63
N VAL A 79 -4.47 -14.40 -4.54
CA VAL A 79 -5.93 -14.62 -4.52
C VAL A 79 -6.66 -13.94 -3.37
N ALA A 80 -5.97 -13.61 -2.29
CA ALA A 80 -6.53 -12.88 -1.16
C ALA A 80 -5.41 -12.18 -0.38
N ALA A 81 -5.78 -11.23 0.47
CA ALA A 81 -4.86 -10.60 1.40
C ALA A 81 -5.48 -10.50 2.80
N VAL A 82 -4.64 -10.59 3.83
CA VAL A 82 -4.97 -10.26 5.21
C VAL A 82 -4.22 -8.98 5.53
N VAL A 83 -4.97 -7.94 5.90
CA VAL A 83 -4.47 -6.59 6.13
C VAL A 83 -5.01 -6.03 7.44
N PRO A 84 -4.31 -5.06 8.07
CA PRO A 84 -4.83 -4.40 9.25
C PRO A 84 -6.15 -3.68 8.95
N MET A 85 -7.05 -3.60 9.94
CA MET A 85 -8.34 -2.90 9.78
C MET A 85 -8.19 -1.43 9.38
N LYS A 86 -7.11 -0.77 9.79
CA LYS A 86 -6.79 0.60 9.37
C LYS A 86 -6.60 0.70 7.85
N ASP A 87 -5.93 -0.28 7.26
CA ASP A 87 -5.66 -0.29 5.83
C ASP A 87 -6.92 -0.59 5.04
N LEU A 88 -7.75 -1.54 5.52
CA LEU A 88 -9.07 -1.79 4.94
C LEU A 88 -9.92 -0.53 4.92
N LYS A 89 -10.05 0.17 6.05
CA LYS A 89 -10.79 1.45 6.13
C LYS A 89 -10.22 2.53 5.20
N THR A 90 -8.91 2.51 4.96
CA THR A 90 -8.27 3.44 4.03
C THR A 90 -8.66 3.11 2.59
N LEU A 91 -8.73 1.84 2.23
CA LEU A 91 -9.21 1.39 0.91
C LEU A 91 -10.68 1.76 0.70
N GLU A 92 -11.54 1.46 1.67
CA GLU A 92 -12.99 1.80 1.61
C GLU A 92 -13.19 3.31 1.41
N ALA A 93 -12.49 4.16 2.19
CA ALA A 93 -12.60 5.61 2.04
C ALA A 93 -12.06 6.14 0.69
N LEU A 94 -11.11 5.44 0.07
CA LEU A 94 -10.62 5.78 -1.26
C LEU A 94 -11.64 5.42 -2.33
N GLU A 95 -12.28 4.25 -2.22
CA GLU A 95 -13.36 3.80 -3.11
C GLU A 95 -14.54 4.78 -3.06
N ASP A 96 -15.03 5.13 -1.86
CA ASP A 96 -16.11 6.10 -1.67
C ASP A 96 -15.80 7.45 -2.34
N ARG A 97 -14.56 7.93 -2.21
CA ARG A 97 -14.15 9.19 -2.83
C ARG A 97 -14.13 9.11 -4.35
N LEU A 98 -13.65 8.00 -4.91
CA LEU A 98 -13.60 7.79 -6.36
C LEU A 98 -15.02 7.70 -6.95
N ASP A 99 -15.91 6.98 -6.28
CA ASP A 99 -17.31 6.84 -6.68
C ASP A 99 -18.04 8.19 -6.67
N LEU A 100 -17.83 9.00 -5.63
CA LEU A 100 -18.38 10.35 -5.56
C LEU A 100 -17.83 11.26 -6.67
N GLU A 101 -16.54 11.17 -6.97
CA GLU A 101 -15.94 11.93 -8.06
C GLU A 101 -16.49 11.52 -9.43
N GLU A 102 -16.71 10.22 -9.66
CA GLU A 102 -17.32 9.71 -10.88
C GLU A 102 -18.77 10.16 -11.01
N ALA A 103 -19.58 10.03 -9.94
CA ALA A 103 -20.95 10.51 -9.91
C ALA A 103 -21.03 12.02 -10.23
N ARG A 104 -20.17 12.83 -9.62
CA ARG A 104 -20.07 14.27 -9.90
C ARG A 104 -19.68 14.55 -11.35
N LYS A 105 -18.80 13.75 -11.96
CA LYS A 105 -18.44 13.89 -13.38
C LYS A 105 -19.60 13.53 -14.29
N ILE A 106 -20.39 12.51 -13.96
CA ILE A 106 -21.58 12.10 -14.73
C ILE A 106 -22.66 13.17 -14.65
N MET A 107 -22.94 13.72 -13.45
CA MET A 107 -23.93 14.78 -13.26
C MET A 107 -23.64 16.05 -14.08
N LYS A 108 -22.36 16.35 -14.32
CA LYS A 108 -21.95 17.50 -15.14
C LYS A 108 -22.13 17.27 -16.65
N LYS A 109 -22.40 16.04 -17.10
CA LYS A 109 -22.57 15.70 -18.52
C LYS A 109 -24.05 15.66 -18.88
N PRO A 110 -24.57 16.61 -19.70
CA PRO A 110 -25.96 16.58 -20.12
C PRO A 110 -26.28 15.32 -20.95
N GLY A 111 -27.49 14.79 -20.79
CA GLY A 111 -28.00 13.65 -21.59
C GLY A 111 -27.56 12.25 -21.14
N ARG A 112 -26.79 12.12 -20.05
CA ARG A 112 -26.33 10.82 -19.52
C ARG A 112 -27.09 10.30 -18.29
N LEU A 113 -28.01 11.08 -17.74
CA LEU A 113 -28.82 10.69 -16.59
C LEU A 113 -30.12 10.04 -17.09
N ILE A 114 -30.39 8.81 -16.65
CA ILE A 114 -31.64 8.09 -16.92
C ILE A 114 -32.53 8.26 -15.68
N ALA A 115 -33.83 8.53 -15.89
CA ALA A 115 -34.79 8.62 -14.80
C ALA A 115 -34.93 7.28 -14.07
N TRP A 116 -35.04 7.32 -12.74
CA TRP A 116 -35.17 6.12 -11.91
C TRP A 116 -36.34 5.22 -12.32
N GLU A 117 -37.49 5.80 -12.64
CA GLU A 117 -38.68 5.07 -13.12
C GLU A 117 -38.40 4.25 -14.38
N LYS A 118 -37.57 4.76 -15.29
CA LYS A 118 -37.22 4.04 -16.52
C LYS A 118 -36.31 2.85 -16.22
N ILE A 119 -35.29 3.04 -15.38
CA ILE A 119 -34.40 1.93 -14.95
C ILE A 119 -35.21 0.86 -14.20
N LYS A 120 -36.12 1.28 -13.33
CA LYS A 120 -36.96 0.36 -12.55
C LYS A 120 -37.84 -0.51 -13.47
N ALA A 121 -38.47 0.11 -14.47
CA ALA A 121 -39.24 -0.60 -15.48
C ALA A 121 -38.37 -1.57 -16.31
N ASP A 122 -37.18 -1.14 -16.76
CA ASP A 122 -36.26 -1.98 -17.54
C ASP A 122 -35.74 -3.21 -16.75
N LEU A 123 -35.64 -3.09 -15.42
CA LEU A 123 -35.19 -4.16 -14.52
C LEU A 123 -36.32 -5.02 -13.94
N GLY A 124 -37.59 -4.67 -14.21
CA GLY A 124 -38.76 -5.40 -13.69
C GLY A 124 -38.93 -5.31 -12.17
N LEU A 125 -38.50 -4.21 -11.56
CA LEU A 125 -38.59 -3.92 -10.12
C LEU A 125 -39.81 -3.06 -9.76
#